data_AF-A0A330HQ38-F1
#
_entry.id   AF-A0A330HQ38-F1
#
_cell.length_a   1.000
_cell.length_b   1.000
_cell.length_c   1.000
_cell.angle_alpha   90.00
_cell.angle_beta   90.00
_cell.angle_gamma   90.00
#
_symmetry.space_group_name_H-M   'P 1'
#
loop_
_entity.id
_entity.type
_entity.pdbx_description
1 polymer ?
#
loop_
_entity_poly.entity_id
_entity_poly.type
_entity_poly.pdbx_seq_one_letter_code
_entity_poly.pdbx_strand_id
1 'polypeptide(L)'
;MKRSKINDIIREADAFIRSFGYIMPPFAYWSPEEMKARRADSAAIFTSRLGWDITDYGQEKFDELGLFLFTVRNGRYEDMKLGMGMLYAEKIMISRKDQLSPMHRHNIKAEDIINRGGGKLVLELFMHDRDGGIDPKAEVSVPVDGTITRLPAGGLLKLDPGQSVTLLPGVWHAFWAEGKAVLIGEVSTVNDDLTDNVFREPIGRFSNVDEDVAPVHLLVSDYEKWVG
;
A
#
# COMPACT_ATOMS: atom_id res chain seq x y z
N MET A 1 -16.95 -4.36 3.68
CA MET A 1 -16.70 -5.32 2.59
C MET A 1 -17.13 -6.73 2.97
N LYS A 2 -17.80 -7.45 2.06
CA LYS A 2 -18.11 -8.88 2.23
C LYS A 2 -16.87 -9.75 2.02
N ARG A 3 -16.71 -10.83 2.80
CA ARG A 3 -15.60 -11.78 2.65
C ARG A 3 -15.59 -12.43 1.27
N SER A 4 -16.76 -12.73 0.70
CA SER A 4 -16.89 -13.24 -0.66
C SER A 4 -16.22 -12.31 -1.68
N LYS A 5 -16.51 -11.00 -1.61
CA LYS A 5 -15.89 -9.98 -2.46
C LYS A 5 -14.38 -9.87 -2.23
N ILE A 6 -13.92 -9.95 -0.97
CA ILE A 6 -12.49 -9.98 -0.63
C ILE A 6 -11.80 -11.18 -1.29
N ASN A 7 -12.39 -12.39 -1.17
CA ASN A 7 -11.85 -13.60 -1.78
C ASN A 7 -11.74 -13.46 -3.31
N ASP A 8 -12.72 -12.83 -3.96
CA ASP A 8 -12.68 -12.58 -5.41
C ASP A 8 -11.59 -11.57 -5.78
N ILE A 9 -11.45 -10.48 -5.02
CA ILE A 9 -10.38 -9.49 -5.21
C ILE A 9 -9.00 -10.15 -5.10
N ILE A 10 -8.79 -11.04 -4.12
CA ILE A 10 -7.50 -11.75 -3.95
C ILE A 10 -7.18 -12.58 -5.21
N ARG A 11 -8.14 -13.33 -5.74
CA ARG A 11 -7.93 -14.16 -6.94
C ARG A 11 -7.65 -13.32 -8.18
N GLU A 12 -8.41 -12.23 -8.37
CA GLU A 12 -8.20 -11.28 -9.45
C GLU A 12 -6.83 -10.61 -9.36
N ALA A 13 -6.43 -10.20 -8.15
CA ALA A 13 -5.15 -9.57 -7.88
C ALA A 13 -3.98 -10.53 -8.12
N ASP A 14 -4.05 -11.77 -7.64
CA ASP A 14 -3.02 -12.79 -7.90
C ASP A 14 -2.83 -13.03 -9.40
N ALA A 15 -3.93 -13.20 -10.14
CA ALA A 15 -3.89 -13.38 -11.59
C ALA A 15 -3.28 -12.16 -12.30
N PHE A 16 -3.66 -10.94 -11.88
CA PHE A 16 -3.10 -9.70 -12.42
C PHE A 16 -1.60 -9.58 -12.16
N ILE A 17 -1.15 -9.81 -10.92
CA ILE A 17 0.27 -9.79 -10.53
C ILE A 17 1.08 -10.79 -11.36
N ARG A 18 0.59 -12.04 -11.48
CA ARG A 18 1.22 -13.10 -12.27
C ARG A 18 1.33 -12.77 -13.75
N SER A 19 0.39 -11.98 -14.30
CA SER A 19 0.44 -11.57 -15.71
C SER A 19 1.65 -10.70 -16.06
N PHE A 20 2.30 -10.08 -15.06
CA PHE A 20 3.57 -9.35 -15.20
C PHE A 20 4.81 -10.21 -14.89
N GLY A 21 4.64 -11.51 -14.65
CA GLY A 21 5.72 -12.42 -14.30
C GLY A 21 6.19 -12.31 -12.85
N TYR A 22 5.48 -11.57 -11.99
CA TYR A 22 5.78 -11.51 -10.57
C TYR A 22 5.23 -12.75 -9.86
N ILE A 23 6.10 -13.48 -9.17
CA ILE A 23 5.75 -14.70 -8.44
C ILE A 23 5.65 -14.38 -6.95
N MET A 24 4.48 -14.59 -6.36
CA MET A 24 4.26 -14.34 -4.93
C MET A 24 4.99 -15.38 -4.07
N PRO A 25 5.42 -15.00 -2.85
CA PRO A 25 6.04 -15.94 -1.92
C PRO A 25 5.03 -17.02 -1.49
N PRO A 26 5.49 -18.25 -1.14
CA PRO A 26 4.59 -19.36 -0.82
C PRO A 26 3.53 -19.06 0.26
N PHE A 27 3.87 -18.25 1.27
CA PHE A 27 2.94 -17.92 2.36
C PHE A 27 1.74 -17.09 1.90
N ALA A 28 1.80 -16.46 0.73
CA ALA A 28 0.66 -15.79 0.13
C ALA A 28 -0.52 -16.76 -0.11
N TYR A 29 -0.25 -18.06 -0.21
CA TYR A 29 -1.25 -19.07 -0.53
C TYR A 29 -1.61 -19.98 0.64
N TRP A 30 -1.15 -19.69 1.86
CA TRP A 30 -1.52 -20.47 3.04
C TRP A 30 -3.01 -20.30 3.36
N SER A 31 -3.66 -21.41 3.73
CA SER A 31 -5.02 -21.35 4.29
C SER A 31 -4.97 -20.76 5.71
N PRO A 32 -6.12 -20.30 6.25
CA PRO A 32 -6.21 -19.88 7.65
C PRO A 32 -5.66 -20.90 8.64
N GLU A 33 -5.94 -22.19 8.42
CA GLU A 33 -5.47 -23.30 9.26
C GLU A 33 -3.95 -23.46 9.17
N GLU A 34 -3.37 -23.35 7.97
CA GLU A 34 -1.93 -23.43 7.78
C GLU A 34 -1.21 -22.22 8.41
N MET A 35 -1.76 -21.01 8.30
CA MET A 35 -1.20 -19.83 8.99
C MET A 35 -1.20 -20.05 10.51
N LYS A 36 -2.29 -20.59 11.07
CA LYS A 36 -2.38 -20.89 12.51
C LYS A 36 -1.38 -21.97 12.94
N ALA A 37 -1.23 -23.03 12.15
CA ALA A 37 -0.29 -24.11 12.43
C ALA A 37 1.17 -23.64 12.39
N ARG A 38 1.51 -22.69 11.50
CA ARG A 38 2.86 -22.15 11.31
C ARG A 38 3.16 -20.90 12.14
N ARG A 39 2.24 -20.46 13.02
CA ARG A 39 2.35 -19.22 13.78
C ARG A 39 3.69 -19.09 14.53
N ALA A 40 4.09 -20.15 15.22
CA ALA A 40 5.33 -20.15 16.00
C ALA A 40 6.58 -20.09 15.12
N ASP A 41 6.61 -20.92 14.07
CA ASP A 41 7.78 -21.06 13.19
C ASP A 41 7.95 -19.89 12.21
N SER A 42 6.87 -19.13 11.96
CA SER A 42 6.82 -18.01 11.02
C SER A 42 6.33 -16.72 11.67
N ALA A 43 6.67 -16.51 12.94
CA ALA A 43 6.22 -15.37 13.75
C ALA A 43 6.40 -14.00 13.05
N ALA A 44 7.48 -13.83 12.28
CA ALA A 44 7.80 -12.60 11.56
C ALA A 44 6.71 -12.17 10.56
N ILE A 45 5.96 -13.11 9.97
CA ILE A 45 4.83 -12.78 9.08
C ILE A 45 3.78 -11.97 9.84
N PHE A 46 3.50 -12.37 11.09
CA PHE A 46 2.47 -11.76 11.91
C PHE A 46 2.98 -10.49 12.59
N THR A 47 4.17 -10.52 13.18
CA THR A 47 4.74 -9.36 13.88
C THR A 47 5.05 -8.20 12.95
N SER A 48 5.43 -8.48 11.70
CA SER A 48 5.71 -7.46 10.69
C SER A 48 4.52 -7.20 9.74
N ARG A 49 3.36 -7.82 9.99
CA ARG A 49 2.12 -7.72 9.22
C ARG A 49 2.35 -7.91 7.70
N LEU A 50 3.05 -8.98 7.34
CA LEU A 50 3.27 -9.37 5.95
C LEU A 50 2.02 -10.02 5.38
N GLY A 51 1.78 -9.93 4.08
CA GLY A 51 0.67 -10.60 3.40
C GLY A 51 -0.36 -9.67 2.78
N TRP A 52 -1.55 -10.22 2.50
CA TRP A 52 -2.63 -9.55 1.78
C TRP A 52 -3.25 -8.41 2.59
N ASP A 53 -3.49 -7.28 1.94
CA ASP A 53 -4.22 -6.15 2.50
C ASP A 53 -5.17 -5.58 1.43
N ILE A 54 -6.43 -5.43 1.80
CA ILE A 54 -7.48 -4.87 0.94
C ILE A 54 -8.25 -3.88 1.78
N THR A 55 -8.34 -2.65 1.29
CA THR A 55 -9.03 -1.59 2.01
C THR A 55 -9.92 -0.77 1.08
N ASP A 56 -11.10 -0.42 1.58
CA ASP A 56 -12.01 0.62 1.08
C ASP A 56 -12.00 1.85 2.01
N TYR A 57 -11.00 1.93 2.90
CA TYR A 57 -10.81 2.98 3.90
C TYR A 57 -12.03 3.20 4.81
N GLY A 58 -12.82 2.14 5.01
CA GLY A 58 -14.05 2.18 5.79
C GLY A 58 -15.20 2.93 5.11
N GLN A 59 -15.09 3.20 3.80
CA GLN A 59 -16.07 3.97 3.03
C GLN A 59 -17.04 3.10 2.22
N GLU A 60 -16.88 1.77 2.24
CA GLU A 60 -17.77 0.80 1.58
C GLU A 60 -17.87 0.96 0.05
N LYS A 61 -16.87 1.60 -0.57
CA LYS A 61 -16.83 1.93 -2.01
C LYS A 61 -15.54 1.49 -2.67
N PHE A 62 -15.12 0.25 -2.44
CA PHE A 62 -13.82 -0.27 -2.88
C PHE A 62 -13.48 0.07 -4.34
N ASP A 63 -14.41 -0.09 -5.27
CA ASP A 63 -14.14 0.10 -6.70
C ASP A 63 -13.87 1.58 -7.09
N GLU A 64 -14.31 2.54 -6.28
CA GLU A 64 -14.04 3.98 -6.45
C GLU A 64 -12.89 4.47 -5.57
N LEU A 65 -12.90 4.07 -4.30
CA LEU A 65 -11.96 4.46 -3.26
C LEU A 65 -11.51 3.20 -2.53
N GLY A 66 -10.28 2.78 -2.82
CA GLY A 66 -9.77 1.53 -2.32
C GLY A 66 -8.39 1.21 -2.85
N LEU A 67 -7.75 0.24 -2.21
CA LEU A 67 -6.43 -0.22 -2.61
C LEU A 67 -6.27 -1.69 -2.27
N PHE A 68 -5.64 -2.41 -3.19
CA PHE A 68 -5.11 -3.75 -2.96
C PHE A 68 -3.61 -3.65 -2.73
N LEU A 69 -3.10 -4.36 -1.73
CA LEU A 69 -1.68 -4.49 -1.44
C LEU A 69 -1.32 -5.92 -0.99
N PHE A 70 -0.05 -6.26 -1.14
CA PHE A 70 0.58 -7.38 -0.47
C PHE A 70 1.95 -6.93 0.05
N THR A 71 2.15 -6.98 1.37
CA THR A 71 3.43 -6.68 2.01
C THR A 71 4.33 -7.90 1.94
N VAL A 72 5.37 -7.82 1.10
CA VAL A 72 6.28 -8.93 0.80
C VAL A 72 7.29 -9.12 1.92
N ARG A 73 7.78 -8.00 2.46
CA ARG A 73 8.78 -7.94 3.51
C ARG A 73 8.66 -6.62 4.25
N ASN A 74 8.98 -6.60 5.54
CA ASN A 74 8.94 -5.39 6.35
C ASN A 74 9.87 -5.54 7.55
N GLY A 75 10.63 -4.48 7.83
CA GLY A 75 11.50 -4.39 8.98
C GLY A 75 10.76 -4.08 10.28
N ARG A 76 11.52 -3.69 11.31
CA ARG A 76 10.98 -3.24 12.60
C ARG A 76 11.43 -1.81 12.89
N TYR A 77 10.53 -1.03 13.46
CA TYR A 77 10.81 0.36 13.79
C TYR A 77 11.99 0.51 14.77
N GLU A 78 12.15 -0.41 15.71
CA GLU A 78 13.29 -0.42 16.64
C GLU A 78 14.64 -0.62 15.94
N ASP A 79 14.69 -1.48 14.92
CA ASP A 79 15.90 -1.68 14.11
C ASP A 79 16.22 -0.39 13.32
N MET A 80 15.19 0.30 12.82
CA MET A 80 15.32 1.59 12.14
C MET A 80 15.88 2.71 13.02
N LYS A 81 15.47 2.80 14.29
CA LYS A 81 16.05 3.76 15.24
C LYS A 81 17.55 3.53 15.47
N LEU A 82 17.99 2.28 15.43
CA LEU A 82 19.39 1.90 15.61
C LEU A 82 20.22 2.04 14.33
N GLY A 83 19.57 2.21 13.17
CA GLY A 83 20.24 2.25 11.87
C GLY A 83 20.90 0.93 11.47
N MET A 84 20.49 -0.19 12.07
CA MET A 84 21.05 -1.52 11.83
C MET A 84 19.93 -2.56 11.75
N GLY A 85 20.09 -3.57 10.88
CA GLY A 85 19.11 -4.63 10.68
C GLY A 85 18.28 -4.44 9.41
N MET A 86 17.04 -4.91 9.41
CA MET A 86 16.15 -4.76 8.25
C MET A 86 15.44 -3.41 8.31
N LEU A 87 15.97 -2.44 7.57
CA LEU A 87 15.51 -1.04 7.61
C LEU A 87 14.48 -0.70 6.53
N TYR A 88 14.02 -1.69 5.79
CA TYR A 88 13.27 -1.52 4.56
C TYR A 88 12.01 -2.38 4.52
N ALA A 89 11.08 -2.00 3.68
CA ALA A 89 9.89 -2.76 3.35
C ALA A 89 9.71 -2.82 1.82
N GLU A 90 8.92 -3.79 1.39
CA GLU A 90 8.50 -3.90 -0.01
C GLU A 90 7.03 -4.33 -0.05
N LYS A 91 6.24 -3.63 -0.86
CA LYS A 91 4.87 -4.02 -1.18
C LYS A 91 4.68 -4.13 -2.68
N ILE A 92 3.78 -5.02 -3.07
CA ILE A 92 3.18 -5.02 -4.42
C ILE A 92 1.72 -4.61 -4.27
N MET A 93 1.25 -3.70 -5.10
CA MET A 93 -0.07 -3.10 -4.98
C MET A 93 -0.75 -3.05 -6.35
N ILE A 94 -2.06 -2.87 -6.32
CA ILE A 94 -2.86 -2.69 -7.54
C ILE A 94 -3.80 -1.52 -7.31
N SER A 95 -3.69 -0.51 -8.16
CA SER A 95 -4.77 0.45 -8.36
C SER A 95 -5.54 0.04 -9.61
N ARG A 96 -6.83 -0.22 -9.43
CA ARG A 96 -7.74 -0.43 -10.56
C ARG A 96 -7.91 0.88 -11.33
N LYS A 97 -8.36 0.77 -12.57
CA LYS A 97 -8.64 1.95 -13.40
C LYS A 97 -9.58 2.89 -12.65
N ASP A 98 -9.17 4.14 -12.52
CA ASP A 98 -9.90 5.23 -11.86
C ASP A 98 -10.19 5.01 -10.35
N GLN A 99 -9.56 4.00 -9.72
CA GLN A 99 -9.69 3.71 -8.30
C GLN A 99 -8.69 4.55 -7.49
N LEU A 100 -9.22 5.37 -6.58
CA LEU A 100 -8.47 6.33 -5.78
C LEU A 100 -7.91 5.70 -4.50
N SER A 101 -6.61 5.83 -4.32
CA SER A 101 -5.96 5.83 -3.01
C SER A 101 -5.96 7.27 -2.48
N PRO A 102 -6.61 7.55 -1.33
CA PRO A 102 -6.93 8.89 -0.87
C PRO A 102 -5.68 9.67 -0.44
N MET A 103 -5.85 10.99 -0.35
CA MET A 103 -4.78 11.91 0.01
C MET A 103 -4.27 11.64 1.43
N HIS A 104 -2.99 11.26 1.52
CA HIS A 104 -2.32 10.98 2.79
C HIS A 104 -0.86 11.36 2.75
N ARG A 105 -0.23 11.35 3.93
CA ARG A 105 1.21 11.45 4.09
C ARG A 105 1.69 10.45 5.13
N HIS A 106 2.99 10.23 5.15
CA HIS A 106 3.67 9.51 6.20
C HIS A 106 4.38 10.47 7.15
N ASN A 107 4.41 10.14 8.45
CA ASN A 107 5.21 10.89 9.43
C ASN A 107 6.68 10.50 9.33
N ILE A 108 6.98 9.24 8.99
CA ILE A 108 8.33 8.68 9.07
C ILE A 108 8.73 7.93 7.80
N LYS A 109 7.82 7.18 7.17
CA LYS A 109 8.16 6.38 6.00
C LYS A 109 8.62 7.29 4.84
N ALA A 110 9.76 6.94 4.27
CA ALA A 110 10.18 7.38 2.95
C ALA A 110 9.93 6.22 1.98
N GLU A 111 9.35 6.49 0.83
CA GLU A 111 8.95 5.45 -0.11
C GLU A 111 9.20 5.84 -1.56
N ASP A 112 9.56 4.86 -2.35
CA ASP A 112 9.50 4.93 -3.80
C ASP A 112 8.20 4.25 -4.25
N ILE A 113 7.32 5.03 -4.87
CA ILE A 113 6.13 4.52 -5.57
C ILE A 113 6.51 4.28 -7.03
N ILE A 114 6.36 3.03 -7.48
CA ILE A 114 6.93 2.53 -8.73
C ILE A 114 5.80 2.01 -9.62
N ASN A 115 5.66 2.53 -10.85
CA ASN A 115 4.80 1.90 -11.85
C ASN A 115 5.52 0.67 -12.43
N ARG A 116 5.22 -0.52 -11.90
CA ARG A 116 5.81 -1.79 -12.37
C ARG A 116 5.24 -2.25 -13.71
N GLY A 117 4.08 -1.73 -14.12
CA GLY A 117 3.44 -2.08 -15.38
C GLY A 117 1.94 -1.81 -15.41
N GLY A 118 1.35 -1.94 -16.60
CA GLY A 118 -0.08 -1.74 -16.81
C GLY A 118 -0.35 -0.36 -17.38
N GLY A 119 -1.23 0.40 -16.73
CA GLY A 119 -1.63 1.75 -17.12
C GLY A 119 -0.61 2.82 -16.75
N LYS A 120 -1.09 4.06 -16.66
CA LYS A 120 -0.33 5.20 -16.17
C LYS A 120 -0.72 5.47 -14.73
N LEU A 121 0.26 5.54 -13.83
CA LEU A 121 0.01 5.87 -12.43
C LEU A 121 0.02 7.38 -12.28
N VAL A 122 -1.09 7.96 -11.84
CA VAL A 122 -1.20 9.40 -11.61
C VAL A 122 -1.15 9.64 -10.11
N LEU A 123 -0.31 10.59 -9.70
CA LEU A 123 -0.20 11.06 -8.32
C LEU A 123 -0.52 12.54 -8.26
N GLU A 124 -1.48 12.91 -7.42
CA GLU A 124 -1.70 14.31 -7.01
C GLU A 124 -0.82 14.59 -5.80
N LEU A 125 0.03 15.63 -5.87
CA LEU A 125 1.05 15.89 -4.86
C LEU A 125 0.91 17.27 -4.22
N PHE A 126 1.18 17.34 -2.92
CA PHE A 126 1.36 18.59 -2.17
C PHE A 126 2.55 18.49 -1.22
N MET A 127 3.23 19.61 -0.96
CA MET A 127 4.18 19.71 0.16
C MET A 127 3.42 19.99 1.45
N HIS A 128 4.03 19.68 2.59
CA HIS A 128 3.44 20.02 3.88
C HIS A 128 3.77 21.45 4.31
N ASP A 129 2.86 22.06 5.08
CA ASP A 129 3.11 23.30 5.81
C ASP A 129 3.89 23.03 7.12
N ARG A 130 4.12 24.07 7.92
CA ARG A 130 4.87 23.97 9.19
C ARG A 130 4.22 23.06 10.23
N ASP A 131 2.90 22.88 10.16
CA ASP A 131 2.12 22.07 11.10
C ASP A 131 1.88 20.64 10.53
N GLY A 132 2.47 20.33 9.37
CA GLY A 132 2.30 19.06 8.69
C GLY A 132 0.99 18.95 7.89
N GLY A 133 0.22 20.03 7.76
CA GLY A 133 -0.95 20.13 6.87
C GLY A 133 -0.53 20.26 5.40
N ILE A 134 -1.50 20.38 4.49
CA ILE A 134 -1.21 20.64 3.06
C ILE A 134 -0.89 22.12 2.87
N ASP A 135 0.25 22.44 2.25
CA ASP A 135 0.53 23.79 1.76
C ASP A 135 -0.03 23.94 0.33
N PRO A 136 -1.09 24.76 0.12
CA PRO A 136 -1.73 24.90 -1.18
C PRO A 136 -0.94 25.81 -2.14
N LYS A 137 0.22 26.34 -1.73
CA LYS A 137 1.03 27.31 -2.51
C LYS A 137 2.45 26.83 -2.74
N ALA A 138 2.98 25.95 -1.90
CA ALA A 138 4.34 25.44 -2.05
C ALA A 138 4.50 24.65 -3.36
N GLU A 139 5.58 24.93 -4.10
CA GLU A 139 5.95 24.12 -5.25
C GLU A 139 6.35 22.72 -4.79
N VAL A 140 5.78 21.70 -5.43
CA VAL A 140 6.19 20.31 -5.23
C VAL A 140 7.55 20.10 -5.88
N SER A 141 8.48 19.49 -5.16
CA SER A 141 9.81 19.14 -5.66
C SER A 141 10.16 17.73 -5.21
N VAL A 142 10.01 16.76 -6.10
CA VAL A 142 10.21 15.33 -5.80
C VAL A 142 11.20 14.69 -6.77
N PRO A 143 12.05 13.75 -6.34
CA PRO A 143 12.85 12.94 -7.24
C PRO A 143 11.97 11.96 -8.02
N VAL A 144 12.14 11.93 -9.34
CA VAL A 144 11.55 10.95 -10.26
C VAL A 144 12.71 10.27 -10.98
N ASP A 145 12.90 8.97 -10.74
CA ASP A 145 14.02 8.20 -11.29
C ASP A 145 15.40 8.88 -11.08
N GLY A 146 15.59 9.54 -9.92
CA GLY A 146 16.81 10.29 -9.58
C GLY A 146 16.89 11.72 -10.14
N THR A 147 15.91 12.18 -10.93
CA THR A 147 15.83 13.56 -11.45
C THR A 147 14.76 14.37 -10.72
N ILE A 148 15.11 15.57 -10.24
CA ILE A 148 14.13 16.44 -9.57
C ILE A 148 13.09 16.94 -10.56
N THR A 149 11.83 16.61 -10.28
CA THR A 149 10.65 17.11 -10.99
C THR A 149 9.94 18.13 -10.12
N ARG A 150 9.55 19.25 -10.74
CA ARG A 150 8.82 20.35 -10.07
C ARG A 150 7.42 20.50 -10.64
N LEU A 151 6.45 20.68 -9.77
CA LEU A 151 5.03 20.85 -10.10
C LEU A 151 4.42 21.94 -9.20
N PRO A 152 3.36 22.63 -9.63
CA PRO A 152 2.58 23.45 -8.71
C PRO A 152 1.94 22.55 -7.61
N ALA A 153 1.54 23.15 -6.49
CA ALA A 153 0.71 22.47 -5.49
C ALA A 153 -0.54 21.86 -6.13
N GLY A 154 -0.82 20.58 -5.84
CA GLY A 154 -1.91 19.82 -6.48
C GLY A 154 -1.60 19.38 -7.91
N GLY A 155 -0.34 19.52 -8.34
CA GLY A 155 0.10 19.06 -9.65
C GLY A 155 -0.01 17.55 -9.79
N LEU A 156 -0.34 17.11 -11.01
CA LEU A 156 -0.50 15.70 -11.33
C LEU A 156 0.79 15.14 -11.95
N LEU A 157 1.55 14.39 -11.15
CA LEU A 157 2.66 13.60 -11.64
C LEU A 157 2.13 12.35 -12.33
N LYS A 158 2.61 12.06 -13.53
CA LYS A 158 2.18 10.91 -14.34
C LYS A 158 3.36 9.99 -14.58
N LEU A 159 3.36 8.80 -13.98
CA LEU A 159 4.39 7.79 -14.15
C LEU A 159 3.97 6.76 -15.19
N ASP A 160 4.73 6.65 -16.28
CA ASP A 160 4.62 5.55 -17.23
C ASP A 160 5.26 4.25 -16.66
N PRO A 161 4.92 3.07 -17.19
CA PRO A 161 5.56 1.82 -16.80
C PRO A 161 7.09 1.91 -16.81
N GLY A 162 7.70 1.54 -15.68
CA GLY A 162 9.14 1.58 -15.45
C GLY A 162 9.62 2.80 -14.65
N GLN A 163 8.79 3.82 -14.45
CA GLN A 163 9.14 5.02 -13.69
C GLN A 163 8.76 4.92 -12.21
N SER A 164 9.52 5.61 -11.36
CA SER A 164 9.22 5.77 -9.94
C SER A 164 9.36 7.21 -9.45
N VAL A 165 8.70 7.52 -8.34
CA VAL A 165 8.86 8.77 -7.59
C VAL A 165 9.23 8.46 -6.14
N THR A 166 10.21 9.18 -5.60
CA THR A 166 10.54 9.14 -4.18
C THR A 166 9.70 10.17 -3.42
N LEU A 167 8.90 9.70 -2.48
CA LEU A 167 8.11 10.52 -1.57
C LEU A 167 8.76 10.47 -0.19
N LEU A 168 9.29 11.62 0.23
CA LEU A 168 9.86 11.79 1.56
C LEU A 168 8.74 12.03 2.60
N PRO A 169 9.02 11.81 3.90
CA PRO A 169 8.05 12.06 4.96
C PRO A 169 7.45 13.47 4.85
N GLY A 170 6.14 13.57 5.06
CA GLY A 170 5.41 14.82 4.92
C GLY A 170 4.99 15.20 3.50
N VAL A 171 5.43 14.51 2.44
CA VAL A 171 4.88 14.74 1.10
C VAL A 171 3.50 14.13 1.02
N TRP A 172 2.49 14.99 0.84
CA TRP A 172 1.10 14.58 0.69
C TRP A 172 0.87 14.05 -0.71
N HIS A 173 0.22 12.89 -0.81
CA HIS A 173 -0.03 12.22 -2.06
C HIS A 173 -1.36 11.46 -2.08
N ALA A 174 -2.05 11.52 -3.21
CA ALA A 174 -3.14 10.63 -3.59
C ALA A 174 -2.79 10.03 -4.95
N PHE A 175 -3.27 8.82 -5.26
CA PHE A 175 -2.95 8.20 -6.55
C PHE A 175 -4.04 7.30 -7.10
N TRP A 176 -4.06 7.16 -8.43
CA TRP A 176 -4.97 6.29 -9.17
C TRP A 176 -4.37 5.86 -10.51
N ALA A 177 -4.93 4.82 -11.09
CA ALA A 177 -4.54 4.33 -12.40
C ALA A 177 -5.39 4.97 -13.52
N GLU A 178 -4.74 5.59 -14.51
CA GLU A 178 -5.38 6.17 -15.70
C GLU A 178 -5.35 5.16 -16.87
N GLY A 179 -6.50 5.01 -17.55
CA GLY A 179 -6.65 4.18 -18.75
C GLY A 179 -6.88 2.69 -18.48
N LYS A 180 -6.05 2.06 -17.66
CA LYS A 180 -6.17 0.65 -17.23
C LYS A 180 -5.51 0.47 -15.86
N ALA A 181 -5.78 -0.65 -15.19
CA ALA A 181 -5.16 -0.97 -13.91
C ALA A 181 -3.62 -0.92 -13.97
N VAL A 182 -3.00 -0.54 -12.86
CA VAL A 182 -1.55 -0.45 -12.69
C VAL A 182 -1.09 -1.43 -11.62
N LEU A 183 -0.03 -2.17 -11.93
CA LEU A 183 0.76 -2.89 -10.95
C LEU A 183 1.77 -1.90 -10.35
N ILE A 184 1.64 -1.64 -9.06
CA ILE A 184 2.46 -0.66 -8.36
C ILE A 184 3.42 -1.41 -7.43
N GLY A 185 4.69 -1.04 -7.44
CA GLY A 185 5.65 -1.43 -6.41
C GLY A 185 5.81 -0.32 -5.38
N GLU A 186 5.97 -0.68 -4.12
CA GLU A 186 6.46 0.20 -3.07
C GLU A 186 7.78 -0.38 -2.56
N VAL A 187 8.85 0.42 -2.58
CA VAL A 187 10.09 0.12 -1.87
C VAL A 187 10.32 1.26 -0.91
N SER A 188 10.37 0.97 0.39
CA SER A 188 10.33 2.01 1.41
C SER A 188 11.25 1.70 2.57
N THR A 189 11.41 2.69 3.47
CA THR A 189 11.79 2.39 4.85
C THR A 189 10.71 1.55 5.54
N VAL A 190 10.93 1.16 6.80
CA VAL A 190 9.98 0.33 7.57
C VAL A 190 8.56 0.92 7.51
N ASN A 191 7.59 0.06 7.22
CA ASN A 191 6.19 0.42 7.13
C ASN A 191 5.45 0.17 8.46
N ASP A 192 4.67 1.15 8.91
CA ASP A 192 3.69 1.00 9.99
C ASP A 192 2.34 1.59 9.58
N ASP A 193 1.48 0.73 9.05
CA ASP A 193 0.15 1.13 8.58
C ASP A 193 -0.80 1.58 9.71
N LEU A 194 -0.50 1.28 10.99
CA LEU A 194 -1.37 1.61 12.11
C LEU A 194 -1.21 3.06 12.58
N THR A 195 0.01 3.60 12.51
CA THR A 195 0.31 4.90 13.14
C THR A 195 1.00 5.90 12.23
N ASP A 196 1.56 5.45 11.09
CA ASP A 196 2.34 6.34 10.22
C ASP A 196 1.48 7.01 9.14
N ASN A 197 0.27 6.52 8.89
CA ASN A 197 -0.65 7.08 7.89
C ASN A 197 -1.45 8.25 8.47
N VAL A 198 -1.27 9.45 7.91
CA VAL A 198 -2.12 10.62 8.19
C VAL A 198 -2.93 10.95 6.94
N PHE A 199 -4.24 10.71 6.98
CA PHE A 199 -5.17 11.03 5.90
C PHE A 199 -5.68 12.47 6.02
N ARG A 200 -5.95 13.10 4.88
CA ARG A 200 -6.54 14.45 4.84
C ARG A 200 -7.98 14.42 5.36
N GLU A 201 -8.75 13.46 4.86
CA GLU A 201 -10.10 13.17 5.34
C GLU A 201 -10.04 12.29 6.60
N PRO A 202 -10.99 12.42 7.55
CA PRO A 202 -11.05 11.59 8.75
C PRO A 202 -11.59 10.18 8.44
N ILE A 203 -10.84 9.41 7.66
CA ILE A 203 -11.17 8.06 7.20
C ILE A 203 -10.32 7.00 7.89
N GLY A 204 -10.79 5.75 7.87
CA GLY A 204 -10.06 4.62 8.44
C GLY A 204 -9.02 4.04 7.48
N ARG A 205 -8.08 3.24 8.01
CA ARG A 205 -7.10 2.50 7.20
C ARG A 205 -7.58 1.12 6.74
N PHE A 206 -8.47 0.49 7.50
CA PHE A 206 -8.96 -0.87 7.24
C PHE A 206 -10.47 -0.88 7.01
N SER A 207 -10.93 -1.85 6.22
CA SER A 207 -12.35 -2.09 5.98
C SER A 207 -13.03 -2.81 7.13
N ASN A 208 -14.32 -2.52 7.33
CA ASN A 208 -15.21 -3.40 8.10
C ASN A 208 -15.49 -4.66 7.28
N VAL A 209 -15.35 -5.85 7.85
CA VAL A 209 -15.56 -7.12 7.13
C VAL A 209 -16.83 -7.84 7.58
N ASP A 210 -17.70 -8.16 6.62
CA ASP A 210 -18.87 -9.03 6.79
C ASP A 210 -18.50 -10.45 6.36
N GLU A 211 -18.49 -11.39 7.31
CA GLU A 211 -18.00 -12.76 7.13
C GLU A 211 -19.09 -13.68 6.54
N ASP A 212 -19.55 -13.35 5.33
CA ASP A 212 -20.62 -14.07 4.63
C ASP A 212 -20.20 -15.46 4.12
N VAL A 213 -18.90 -15.71 3.98
CA VAL A 213 -18.27 -16.98 3.62
C VAL A 213 -16.94 -17.16 4.36
N ALA A 214 -16.35 -18.36 4.30
CA ALA A 214 -15.00 -18.59 4.84
C ALA A 214 -13.91 -17.85 4.02
N PRO A 215 -12.85 -17.31 4.65
CA PRO A 215 -11.72 -16.72 3.95
C PRO A 215 -10.89 -17.78 3.20
N VAL A 216 -10.48 -17.49 1.96
CA VAL A 216 -9.52 -18.36 1.24
C VAL A 216 -8.08 -18.14 1.71
N HIS A 217 -7.74 -16.88 1.99
CA HIS A 217 -6.50 -16.43 2.60
C HIS A 217 -6.86 -15.32 3.61
N LEU A 218 -6.04 -15.16 4.64
CA LEU A 218 -6.24 -14.12 5.65
C LEU A 218 -5.62 -12.80 5.19
N LEU A 219 -6.32 -11.69 5.47
CA LEU A 219 -5.76 -10.35 5.38
C LEU A 219 -4.88 -10.07 6.61
N VAL A 220 -3.98 -9.10 6.50
CA VAL A 220 -3.18 -8.61 7.64
C VAL A 220 -4.04 -8.09 8.80
N SER A 221 -5.27 -7.67 8.54
CA SER A 221 -6.25 -7.26 9.55
C SER A 221 -6.93 -8.45 10.24
N ASP A 222 -6.85 -9.66 9.68
CA ASP A 222 -7.50 -10.86 10.22
C ASP A 222 -6.66 -11.57 11.27
N TYR A 223 -5.34 -11.35 11.30
CA TYR A 223 -4.40 -12.16 12.09
C TYR A 223 -4.75 -12.24 13.58
N GLU A 224 -5.06 -11.12 14.21
CA GLU A 224 -5.42 -11.09 15.64
C GLU A 224 -6.67 -11.95 15.93
N LYS A 225 -7.69 -11.88 15.08
CA LYS A 225 -8.95 -12.61 15.25
C LYS A 225 -8.80 -14.10 14.96
N TRP A 226 -8.07 -14.47 13.90
CA TRP A 226 -8.06 -15.83 13.35
C TRP A 226 -6.89 -16.69 13.81
N VAL A 227 -5.73 -16.07 14.05
CA VAL A 227 -4.49 -16.74 14.44
C VAL A 227 -4.16 -16.50 15.92
N GLY A 228 -4.58 -15.36 16.45
CA GLY A 228 -4.31 -14.88 17.80
C GLY A 228 -2.92 -14.31 17.98
#